data_AF-A0A0G1K0N0-F1
#
_entry.id   AF-A0A0G1K0N0-F1
#
_cell.length_a   1.000
_cell.length_b   1.000
_cell.length_c   1.000
_cell.angle_alpha   90.00
_cell.angle_beta   90.00
_cell.angle_gamma   90.00
#
_symmetry.space_group_name_H-M   'P 1'
#
loop_
_entity.id
_entity.type
_entity.pdbx_description
1 polymer ?
#
loop_
_entity_poly.entity_id
_entity_poly.type
_entity_poly.pdbx_seq_one_letter_code
_entity_poly.pdbx_strand_id
1 'polypeptide(L)' 'MLSIEQCRKLIEDGEKYSDGKIEKIRDSMRASAEIIFEKWSKEKRSKIEK' A
#
# COMPACT_ATOMS: atom_id res chain seq x y z
N MET A 1 11.69 21.96 -3.24
CA MET A 1 11.99 22.14 -1.81
C MET A 1 10.66 22.27 -1.08
N LEU A 2 10.48 21.63 0.07
CA LEU A 2 9.24 21.75 0.84
C LEU A 2 9.16 23.11 1.54
N SER A 3 7.96 23.64 1.73
CA SER A 3 7.74 24.84 2.55
C SER A 3 7.92 24.52 4.04
N ILE A 4 8.17 25.55 4.85
CA ILE A 4 8.30 25.42 6.31
C ILE A 4 7.06 24.74 6.92
N GLU A 5 5.89 25.04 6.37
CA GLU A 5 4.61 24.49 6.84
C GLU A 5 4.44 23.02 6.46
N GLN A 6 4.94 22.60 5.29
CA GLN A 6 5.02 21.20 4.91
C GLN A 6 6.01 20.43 5.78
N CYS A 7 7.16 21.04 6.12
CA CYS A 7 8.12 20.44 7.04
C CYS A 7 7.54 20.27 8.46
N ARG A 8 6.80 21.26 8.98
CA ARG A 8 6.10 21.13 10.27
C ARG A 8 5.10 19.99 10.28
N LYS A 9 4.27 19.87 9.24
CA LYS A 9 3.32 18.76 9.11
C LYS A 9 3.99 17.41 9.11
N LEU A 10 5.14 17.26 8.42
CA LEU A 10 5.89 16.00 8.43
C LEU A 10 6.44 15.64 9.80
N ILE A 11 6.86 16.62 10.60
CA ILE A 11 7.33 16.39 11.97
C ILE A 11 6.15 15.99 12.87
N GLU A 12 5.03 16.71 12.79
CA GLU A 12 3.80 16.41 13.57
C GLU A 12 3.17 15.06 13.19
N ASP A 13 3.19 14.70 11.90
CA ASP A 13 2.67 13.42 11.41
C ASP A 13 3.68 12.28 11.61
N GLY A 14 4.97 12.58 11.72
CA GLY A 14 6.01 11.62 12.05
C GLY A 14 5.80 10.93 13.40
N GLU A 15 5.18 11.62 14.37
CA GLU A 15 4.77 11.01 15.64
C GLU A 15 3.56 10.05 15.49
N LYS A 16 2.72 10.22 14.46
CA LYS A 16 1.49 9.42 14.26
C LYS A 16 1.73 8.07 13.59
N TYR A 17 2.85 7.94 12.89
CA TYR A 17 3.20 6.74 12.13
C TYR A 17 4.64 6.34 12.43
N SER A 18 4.80 5.44 13.40
CA SER A 18 6.08 4.75 13.58
C SER A 18 6.40 3.90 12.35
N ASP A 19 7.69 3.66 12.11
CA ASP A 19 8.16 2.80 11.02
C ASP A 19 7.45 1.44 11.04
N GLY A 20 7.27 0.82 12.20
CA GLY A 20 6.55 -0.44 12.33
C GLY A 20 5.06 -0.38 11.93
N LYS A 21 4.41 0.78 12.04
CA LYS A 21 3.03 0.99 11.55
C LYS A 21 3.02 1.13 10.02
N ILE A 22 4.01 1.81 9.46
CA ILE A 22 4.20 1.94 8.02
C ILE A 22 4.45 0.55 7.39
N GLU A 23 5.31 -0.26 8.01
CA GLU A 23 5.58 -1.64 7.59
C GLU A 23 4.30 -2.49 7.57
N LYS A 24 3.52 -2.45 8.65
CA LYS A 24 2.24 -3.19 8.71
C LYS A 24 1.27 -2.76 7.61
N ILE A 25 1.17 -1.47 7.33
CA ILE A 25 0.31 -0.95 6.25
C ILE A 25 0.80 -1.46 4.90
N ARG A 26 2.11 -1.35 4.63
CA ARG A 26 2.74 -1.84 3.39
C ARG A 26 2.46 -3.32 3.17
N ASP A 27 2.70 -4.14 4.18
CA ASP A 27 2.57 -5.59 4.07
C ASP A 27 1.11 -6.01 3.89
N SER A 28 0.17 -5.33 4.57
CA SER A 28 -1.27 -5.55 4.41
C SER A 28 -1.77 -5.19 3.00
N MET A 29 -1.26 -4.08 2.45
CA MET A 29 -1.58 -3.66 1.07
C MET A 29 -1.02 -4.65 0.05
N ARG A 30 0.20 -5.15 0.27
CA ARG A 30 0.82 -6.17 -0.58
C ARG A 30 0.00 -7.46 -0.61
N ALA A 31 -0.39 -7.97 0.56
CA ALA A 31 -1.21 -9.18 0.67
C ALA A 31 -2.55 -9.01 -0.07
N SER A 32 -3.20 -7.86 0.08
CA SER A 32 -4.45 -7.56 -0.61
C SER A 32 -4.28 -7.53 -2.13
N ALA A 33 -3.20 -6.92 -2.62
CA ALA A 33 -2.87 -6.87 -4.05
C ALA A 33 -2.61 -8.27 -4.62
N GLU A 34 -1.90 -9.14 -3.90
CA GLU A 34 -1.63 -10.52 -4.31
C GLU A 34 -2.92 -11.32 -4.46
N ILE A 35 -3.86 -11.21 -3.50
CA ILE A 35 -5.16 -11.89 -3.56
C ILE A 35 -5.96 -11.42 -4.79
N ILE A 36 -6.02 -10.09 -5.01
CA ILE A 36 -6.74 -9.52 -6.16
C ILE A 36 -6.12 -10.00 -7.47
N PHE A 37 -4.79 -9.97 -7.55
CA PHE A 37 -4.05 -10.39 -8.73
C PHE A 37 -4.23 -11.88 -9.04
N GLU A 38 -4.20 -12.74 -8.02
CA GLU A 38 -4.44 -14.17 -8.18
C GLU A 38 -5.85 -14.44 -8.72
N LYS A 39 -6.86 -13.79 -8.14
CA LYS A 39 -8.25 -13.92 -8.59
C LYS A 39 -8.42 -13.46 -10.04
N TRP A 40 -7.91 -12.27 -10.37
CA TRP A 40 -7.94 -11.74 -11.74
C TRP A 40 -7.23 -12.67 -12.73
N SER A 41 -6.07 -13.19 -12.35
CA SER A 41 -5.27 -14.10 -13.19
C SER A 41 -5.99 -15.41 -13.47
N LYS A 42 -6.70 -15.97 -12.49
CA LYS A 42 -7.55 -17.16 -12.66
C LYS A 42 -8.72 -16.89 -13.60
N GLU A 43 -9.43 -15.77 -13.40
CA GLU A 43 -10.55 -15.37 -14.27
C GLU A 43 -10.10 -15.13 -15.71
N LYS A 44 -8.92 -14.53 -15.92
CA LYS A 44 -8.37 -14.31 -17.27
C LYS A 44 -7.97 -15.61 -17.95
N ARG A 45 -7.30 -16.54 -17.25
CA ARG A 45 -6.95 -17.86 -17.81
C ARG A 45 -8.19 -18.67 -18.19
N SER A 46 -9.21 -18.70 -17.33
CA SER A 46 -10.46 -19.42 -17.60
C SER A 46 -11.23 -18.88 -18.81
N LYS A 47 -11.04 -17.60 -19.19
CA LYS A 47 -11.64 -17.01 -20.40
C LYS A 47 -10.90 -17.33 -21.70
N ILE A 48 -9.64 -17.76 -21.61
CA ILE A 48 -8.81 -18.11 -22.79
C ILE A 48 -8.99 -19.60 -23.15
N GLU A 49 -9.29 -20.44 -22.16
CA GLU A 49 -9.46 -21.90 -22.32
C GLU A 49 -10.91 -22.33 -22.69
N LYS A 50 -11.83 -21.38 -22.88
CA LYS A 50 -13.21 -21.61 -23.36
C LYS A 50 -13.35 -21.16 -24.81
#